data_AF-A0A4Q3CGN7-F1
#
_entry.id   AF-A0A4Q3CGN7-F1
#
_cell.length_a   1.000
_cell.length_b   1.000
_cell.length_c   1.000
_cell.angle_alpha   90.00
_cell.angle_beta   90.00
_cell.angle_gamma   90.00
#
_symmetry.space_group_name_H-M   'P 1'
#
loop_
_entity.id
_entity.type
_entity.pdbx_description
1 polymer ?
#
loop_
_entity_poly.entity_id
_entity_poly.type
_entity_poly.pdbx_seq_one_letter_code
_entity_poly.pdbx_strand_id
1 'polypeptide(L)'
;MKKTAIFLILLSIAVISCRKSSNPKPVDPVIADGSITGTINPAETVIGIVIDTTVNGQAIVRHVTPDVSGDFKITDLPPGTYVLHFTAAEGYTNPANHMAEVVSGKDTFTGTIQLVKTIEYNGLDGKVNPVGVTGLIKLTNIAQPVYTFYTQINRSTGEFSFSNIPAANYTLSALPEDGFSLNEEKTVSIVNGPHSDAGTLGFTQSKIISQLSCSVSGSVKSWTTYEKNTSQGYSASATYGSPMLSISAKYATGSRISGKGRLHQLTIKLDEVTGPGTYVCKGTAASEITYTNDYYLSGSYMATLAKSSNPGGTTIFRNSPPRRSGTAFWGIT
;
A
#
# COMPACT_ATOMS: atom_id res chain seq x y z
N MET A 1 -103.43 21.86 85.53
CA MET A 1 -102.78 22.52 84.37
C MET A 1 -102.43 21.45 83.33
N LYS A 2 -102.88 21.65 82.07
CA LYS A 2 -102.43 21.09 80.75
C LYS A 2 -101.86 19.65 80.71
N LYS A 3 -102.59 18.65 80.20
CA LYS A 3 -102.75 18.19 78.77
C LYS A 3 -101.56 17.40 78.16
N THR A 4 -101.93 16.24 77.58
CA THR A 4 -101.40 15.55 76.36
C THR A 4 -100.09 14.72 76.39
N ALA A 5 -100.27 13.39 76.36
CA ALA A 5 -99.88 12.38 75.35
C ALA A 5 -98.62 12.55 74.44
N ILE A 6 -97.90 11.43 74.23
CA ILE A 6 -97.49 10.78 72.93
C ILE A 6 -96.14 10.03 73.02
N PHE A 7 -96.20 8.75 72.61
CA PHE A 7 -95.21 7.82 72.03
C PHE A 7 -93.76 8.28 71.76
N LEU A 8 -92.76 7.43 72.09
CA LEU A 8 -91.57 7.26 71.23
C LEU A 8 -90.92 5.87 71.38
N ILE A 9 -90.68 5.25 70.23
CA ILE A 9 -90.00 3.98 69.96
C ILE A 9 -88.48 4.13 70.20
N LEU A 10 -87.83 3.15 70.81
CA LEU A 10 -86.36 3.05 70.81
C LEU A 10 -85.91 1.64 70.40
N LEU A 11 -85.44 1.61 69.15
CA LEU A 11 -84.63 0.60 68.48
C LEU A 11 -83.24 0.54 69.16
N SER A 12 -82.74 -0.64 69.53
CA SER A 12 -81.36 -0.80 69.96
C SER A 12 -80.77 -2.10 69.43
N ILE A 13 -79.74 -1.90 68.62
CA ILE A 13 -79.12 -2.77 67.63
C ILE A 13 -78.23 -3.83 68.30
N ALA A 14 -78.32 -5.07 67.82
CA ALA A 14 -77.39 -6.14 68.14
C ALA A 14 -76.00 -5.84 67.55
N VAL A 15 -74.97 -5.87 68.40
CA VAL A 15 -73.57 -5.73 67.99
C VAL A 15 -73.10 -7.01 67.31
N ILE A 16 -73.12 -7.04 65.98
CA ILE A 16 -72.43 -8.06 65.19
C ILE A 16 -70.94 -7.71 65.21
N SER A 17 -70.17 -8.58 65.86
CA SER A 17 -68.70 -8.57 65.82
C SER A 17 -68.23 -8.90 64.39
N CYS A 18 -67.93 -7.88 63.59
CA CYS A 18 -67.22 -8.06 62.33
C CYS A 18 -65.78 -8.47 62.62
N ARG A 19 -65.46 -9.75 62.43
CA ARG A 19 -64.07 -10.20 62.23
C ARG A 19 -63.53 -9.49 61.00
N LYS A 20 -62.47 -8.69 61.20
CA LYS A 20 -61.67 -8.07 60.15
C LYS A 20 -61.15 -9.18 59.24
N SER A 21 -61.76 -9.32 58.05
CA SER A 21 -61.23 -10.14 56.97
C SER A 21 -59.85 -9.62 56.62
N SER A 22 -58.81 -10.40 56.88
CA SER A 22 -57.48 -10.16 56.34
C SER A 22 -57.57 -10.36 54.83
N ASN A 23 -57.74 -9.27 54.09
CA ASN A 23 -57.53 -9.29 52.65
C ASN A 23 -56.15 -9.90 52.38
N PRO A 24 -56.03 -10.92 51.50
CA PRO A 24 -54.71 -11.34 51.05
C PRO A 24 -54.04 -10.12 50.41
N LYS A 25 -52.80 -9.87 50.82
CA LYS A 25 -51.92 -8.88 50.19
C LYS A 25 -51.96 -9.16 48.67
N PRO A 26 -52.10 -8.14 47.80
CA PRO A 26 -51.98 -8.35 46.36
C PRO A 26 -50.68 -9.10 46.11
N VAL A 27 -50.75 -10.28 45.49
CA VAL A 27 -49.56 -10.96 45.00
C VAL A 27 -49.05 -10.06 43.88
N ASP A 28 -47.89 -9.43 44.09
CA ASP A 28 -47.23 -8.67 43.03
C ASP A 28 -47.15 -9.57 41.78
N PRO A 29 -47.51 -9.08 40.59
CA PRO A 29 -47.46 -9.89 39.38
C PRO A 29 -46.05 -10.46 39.24
N VAL A 30 -45.94 -11.79 39.21
CA VAL A 30 -44.68 -12.48 38.93
C VAL A 30 -44.29 -12.11 37.50
N ILE A 31 -43.38 -11.15 37.36
CA ILE A 31 -42.80 -10.81 36.07
C ILE A 31 -41.91 -11.99 35.68
N ALA A 32 -42.32 -12.74 34.67
CA ALA A 32 -41.54 -13.85 34.16
C ALA A 32 -40.29 -13.32 33.45
N ASP A 33 -39.15 -13.96 33.68
CA ASP A 33 -37.93 -13.66 32.94
C ASP A 33 -38.10 -14.00 31.44
N GLY A 34 -37.38 -13.29 30.59
CA GLY A 34 -37.27 -13.58 29.17
C GLY A 34 -35.90 -14.16 28.81
N SER A 35 -35.65 -14.28 27.51
CA SER A 35 -34.36 -14.72 26.98
C SER A 35 -33.95 -13.94 25.73
N ILE A 36 -32.65 -13.93 25.41
CA ILE A 36 -32.11 -13.40 24.16
C ILE A 36 -31.52 -14.57 23.37
N THR A 37 -31.86 -14.66 22.09
CA THR A 37 -31.33 -15.66 21.15
C THR A 37 -30.78 -14.98 19.90
N GLY A 38 -29.82 -15.61 19.25
CA GLY A 38 -29.25 -15.12 17.99
C GLY A 38 -28.32 -16.13 17.35
N THR A 39 -27.86 -15.81 16.14
CA THR A 39 -26.91 -16.66 15.40
C THR A 39 -25.70 -15.85 14.95
N ILE A 40 -24.52 -16.47 14.94
CA ILE A 40 -23.26 -15.89 14.48
C ILE A 40 -22.91 -16.50 13.12
N ASN A 41 -22.59 -15.65 12.13
CA ASN A 41 -22.18 -16.11 10.82
C ASN A 41 -20.92 -15.37 10.33
N PRO A 42 -19.86 -16.09 9.90
CA PRO A 42 -19.70 -17.54 9.97
C PRO A 42 -19.70 -18.10 11.40
N ALA A 43 -20.08 -19.36 11.60
CA ALA A 43 -19.99 -20.01 12.91
C ALA A 43 -18.53 -20.02 13.43
N GLU A 44 -18.35 -20.15 14.75
CA GLU A 44 -17.04 -20.13 15.44
C GLU A 44 -16.24 -18.82 15.33
N THR A 45 -16.80 -17.77 14.71
CA THR A 45 -16.10 -16.48 14.55
C THR A 45 -16.21 -15.54 15.75
N VAL A 46 -17.03 -15.88 16.74
CA VAL A 46 -17.15 -15.18 18.02
C VAL A 46 -16.79 -16.13 19.16
N ILE A 47 -15.82 -15.75 19.98
CA ILE A 47 -15.33 -16.55 21.11
C ILE A 47 -15.99 -16.17 22.44
N GLY A 48 -16.75 -15.07 22.46
CA GLY A 48 -17.51 -14.67 23.64
C GLY A 48 -18.47 -13.53 23.36
N ILE A 49 -19.61 -13.58 24.03
CA ILE A 49 -20.62 -12.52 24.10
C ILE A 49 -20.76 -12.12 25.56
N VAL A 50 -20.66 -10.82 25.82
CA VAL A 50 -20.95 -10.22 27.12
C VAL A 50 -22.19 -9.38 26.96
N ILE A 51 -23.19 -9.59 27.81
CA ILE A 51 -24.29 -8.64 27.94
C ILE A 51 -24.15 -7.84 29.21
N ASP A 52 -24.50 -6.57 29.13
CA ASP A 52 -24.73 -5.77 30.32
C ASP A 52 -25.97 -4.87 30.21
N THR A 53 -26.53 -4.58 31.38
CA THR A 53 -27.61 -3.62 31.59
C THR A 53 -27.65 -3.18 33.05
N THR A 54 -28.47 -2.18 33.35
CA THR A 54 -28.85 -1.81 34.71
C THR A 54 -30.37 -1.93 34.85
N VAL A 55 -30.83 -2.86 35.68
CA VAL A 55 -32.26 -3.03 35.99
C VAL A 55 -32.47 -2.68 37.46
N ASN A 56 -33.37 -1.74 37.76
CA ASN A 56 -33.66 -1.28 39.12
C ASN A 56 -32.42 -0.84 39.93
N GLY A 57 -31.43 -0.25 39.25
CA GLY A 57 -30.18 0.21 39.89
C GLY A 57 -29.15 -0.90 40.14
N GLN A 58 -29.42 -2.15 39.74
CA GLN A 58 -28.49 -3.26 39.82
C GLN A 58 -27.90 -3.58 38.44
N ALA A 59 -26.58 -3.64 38.36
CA ALA A 59 -25.89 -4.07 37.16
C ALA A 59 -26.07 -5.58 36.95
N ILE A 60 -26.51 -5.97 35.76
CA ILE A 60 -26.59 -7.37 35.33
C ILE A 60 -25.53 -7.56 34.26
N VAL A 61 -24.63 -8.52 34.46
CA VAL A 61 -23.64 -8.96 33.47
C VAL A 61 -23.77 -10.47 33.27
N ARG A 62 -23.74 -10.93 32.02
CA ARG A 62 -23.68 -12.36 31.68
C ARG A 62 -22.67 -12.59 30.56
N HIS A 63 -22.04 -13.76 30.60
CA HIS A 63 -21.15 -14.25 29.57
C HIS A 63 -21.79 -15.47 28.91
N VAL A 64 -21.77 -15.51 27.58
CA VAL A 64 -22.17 -16.69 26.81
C VAL A 64 -21.18 -16.90 25.67
N THR A 65 -20.88 -18.15 25.36
CA THR A 65 -20.12 -18.53 24.17
C THR A 65 -21.10 -19.17 23.19
N PRO A 66 -21.14 -18.74 21.92
CA PRO A 66 -21.94 -19.41 20.90
C PRO A 66 -21.53 -20.89 20.76
N ASP A 67 -22.47 -21.73 20.33
CA ASP A 67 -22.18 -23.12 20.04
C ASP A 67 -21.47 -23.29 18.68
N VAL A 68 -21.17 -24.54 18.32
CA VAL A 68 -20.49 -24.91 17.06
C VAL A 68 -21.27 -24.53 15.80
N SER A 69 -22.58 -24.33 15.90
CA SER A 69 -23.43 -23.87 14.79
C SER A 69 -23.47 -22.33 14.71
N GLY A 70 -22.87 -21.65 15.70
CA GLY A 70 -22.92 -20.20 15.87
C GLY A 70 -24.16 -19.72 16.64
N ASP A 71 -24.98 -20.62 17.19
CA ASP A 71 -26.18 -20.23 17.92
C ASP A 71 -25.84 -19.85 19.36
N PHE A 72 -26.52 -18.84 19.91
CA PHE A 72 -26.41 -18.49 21.32
C PHE A 72 -27.77 -18.23 21.96
N LYS A 73 -27.89 -18.55 23.25
CA LYS A 73 -29.09 -18.29 24.07
C LYS A 73 -28.68 -17.83 25.46
N ILE A 74 -29.29 -16.74 25.93
CA ILE A 74 -29.11 -16.18 27.27
C ILE A 74 -30.47 -16.16 27.95
N THR A 75 -30.64 -16.92 29.04
CA THR A 75 -31.90 -17.06 29.78
C THR A 75 -31.92 -16.26 31.08
N ASP A 76 -33.07 -16.27 31.75
CA ASP A 76 -33.25 -15.74 33.10
C ASP A 76 -32.92 -14.23 33.18
N LEU A 77 -33.39 -13.51 32.16
CA LEU A 77 -33.21 -12.07 32.03
C LEU A 77 -34.51 -11.34 32.42
N PRO A 78 -34.47 -10.46 33.43
CA PRO A 78 -35.56 -9.55 33.69
C PRO A 78 -35.86 -8.69 32.46
N PRO A 79 -37.13 -8.30 32.23
CA PRO A 79 -37.48 -7.41 31.12
C PRO A 79 -36.70 -6.10 31.16
N GLY A 80 -36.18 -5.67 30.01
CA GLY A 80 -35.35 -4.49 29.90
C GLY A 80 -34.52 -4.46 28.62
N THR A 81 -33.77 -3.38 28.42
CA THR A 81 -32.86 -3.22 27.29
C THR A 81 -31.46 -3.66 27.67
N TYR A 82 -30.87 -4.54 26.88
CA TYR A 82 -29.51 -5.08 27.06
C TYR A 82 -28.62 -4.67 25.89
N VAL A 83 -27.34 -4.46 26.18
CA VAL A 83 -26.30 -4.27 25.16
C VAL A 83 -25.46 -5.54 25.09
N LEU A 84 -25.32 -6.09 23.89
CA LEU A 84 -24.47 -7.24 23.57
C LEU A 84 -23.14 -6.72 23.04
N HIS A 85 -22.07 -7.11 23.70
CA HIS A 85 -20.67 -6.92 23.31
C HIS A 85 -20.11 -8.24 22.80
N PHE A 86 -19.44 -8.20 21.66
CA PHE A 86 -18.90 -9.38 20.99
C PHE A 86 -17.38 -9.35 21.02
N THR A 87 -16.78 -10.51 21.25
CA THR A 87 -15.34 -10.75 21.08
C THR A 87 -15.16 -11.69 19.89
N ALA A 88 -14.68 -11.17 18.78
CA ALA A 88 -14.37 -11.94 17.58
C ALA A 88 -13.14 -12.83 17.79
N ALA A 89 -13.11 -13.96 17.08
CA ALA A 89 -11.94 -14.81 16.94
C ALA A 89 -10.84 -14.07 16.15
N GLU A 90 -9.61 -14.58 16.23
CA GLU A 90 -8.48 -14.06 15.46
C GLU A 90 -8.80 -14.04 13.95
N GLY A 91 -8.43 -12.95 13.27
CA GLY A 91 -8.69 -12.76 11.84
C GLY A 91 -10.10 -12.26 11.50
N TYR A 92 -10.92 -11.88 12.48
CA TYR A 92 -12.23 -11.25 12.27
C TYR A 92 -12.35 -9.91 13.00
N THR A 93 -13.07 -8.98 12.37
CA THR A 93 -13.34 -7.67 12.98
C THR A 93 -14.50 -7.80 13.97
N ASN A 94 -14.38 -7.20 15.16
CA ASN A 94 -15.49 -7.13 16.11
C ASN A 94 -16.72 -6.48 15.45
N PRO A 95 -17.90 -7.11 15.51
CA PRO A 95 -19.13 -6.47 15.06
C PRO A 95 -19.49 -5.32 16.01
N ALA A 96 -20.37 -4.43 15.54
CA ALA A 96 -20.92 -3.39 16.39
C ALA A 96 -21.71 -3.99 17.57
N ASN A 97 -21.74 -3.28 18.69
CA ASN A 97 -22.59 -3.64 19.82
C ASN A 97 -24.05 -3.73 19.35
N HIS A 98 -24.76 -4.73 19.85
CA HIS A 98 -26.15 -4.98 19.47
C HIS A 98 -27.08 -4.73 20.64
N MET A 99 -28.22 -4.08 20.42
CA MET A 99 -29.20 -3.82 21.47
C MET A 99 -30.36 -4.81 21.36
N ALA A 100 -30.78 -5.37 22.48
CA ALA A 100 -31.93 -6.28 22.54
C ALA A 100 -32.90 -5.86 23.64
N GLU A 101 -34.19 -5.87 23.34
CA GLU A 101 -35.26 -5.64 24.32
C GLU A 101 -35.84 -6.99 24.78
N VAL A 102 -35.62 -7.32 26.05
CA VAL A 102 -36.18 -8.51 26.67
C VAL A 102 -37.60 -8.22 27.12
N VAL A 103 -38.55 -9.04 26.64
CA VAL A 103 -39.96 -8.97 27.02
C VAL A 103 -40.29 -10.13 27.97
N SER A 104 -41.09 -9.86 29.00
CA SER A 104 -41.45 -10.84 30.02
C SER A 104 -42.01 -12.14 29.40
N GLY A 105 -41.42 -13.28 29.78
CA GLY A 105 -41.82 -14.61 29.34
C GLY A 105 -41.62 -14.91 27.85
N LYS A 106 -40.82 -14.12 27.13
CA LYS A 106 -40.57 -14.30 25.68
C LYS A 106 -39.09 -14.50 25.36
N ASP A 107 -38.86 -15.19 24.25
CA ASP A 107 -37.56 -15.27 23.59
C ASP A 107 -37.44 -14.10 22.59
N THR A 108 -36.44 -13.24 22.79
CA THR A 108 -36.09 -12.13 21.88
C THR A 108 -35.00 -12.59 20.93
N PHE A 109 -35.34 -12.75 19.65
CA PHE A 109 -34.37 -13.10 18.60
C PHE A 109 -33.71 -11.85 18.01
N THR A 110 -32.38 -11.76 18.07
CA THR A 110 -31.59 -10.62 17.58
C THR A 110 -31.19 -10.74 16.11
N GLY A 111 -31.58 -11.82 15.44
CA GLY A 111 -31.14 -12.11 14.07
C GLY A 111 -29.74 -12.70 14.01
N THR A 112 -29.15 -12.62 12.82
CA THR A 112 -27.81 -13.14 12.54
C THR A 112 -26.78 -12.01 12.59
N ILE A 113 -25.80 -12.14 13.48
CA ILE A 113 -24.65 -11.25 13.57
C ILE A 113 -23.61 -11.71 12.56
N GLN A 114 -23.36 -10.86 11.57
CA GLN A 114 -22.40 -11.12 10.49
C GLN A 114 -21.03 -10.59 10.87
N LEU A 115 -20.01 -11.45 10.84
CA LEU A 115 -18.62 -11.05 11.02
C LEU A 115 -17.90 -10.96 9.69
N VAL A 116 -17.13 -9.89 9.55
CA VAL A 116 -16.29 -9.66 8.39
C VAL A 116 -14.89 -10.13 8.75
N LYS A 117 -14.34 -11.04 7.94
CA LYS A 117 -12.93 -11.42 8.03
C LYS A 117 -12.08 -10.15 7.91
N THR A 118 -11.18 -9.93 8.85
CA THR A 118 -10.24 -8.81 8.77
C THR A 118 -9.42 -8.99 7.50
N ILE A 119 -9.50 -8.02 6.59
CA ILE A 119 -8.73 -8.04 5.36
C ILE A 119 -7.30 -7.70 5.75
N GLU A 120 -6.43 -8.70 5.79
CA GLU A 120 -4.99 -8.45 5.85
C GLU A 120 -4.58 -7.78 4.52
N TYR A 121 -3.78 -6.72 4.60
CA TYR A 121 -3.32 -6.01 3.42
C TYR A 121 -2.40 -6.95 2.62
N ASN A 122 -2.90 -7.52 1.53
CA ASN A 122 -2.06 -8.34 0.65
C ASN A 122 -0.95 -7.47 0.05
N GLY A 123 0.25 -8.02 -0.01
CA GLY A 123 1.39 -7.29 -0.53
C GLY A 123 2.62 -8.15 -0.69
N LEU A 124 3.72 -7.51 -1.04
CA LEU A 124 4.99 -8.16 -1.26
C LEU A 124 6.11 -7.21 -0.85
N ASP A 125 6.93 -7.63 0.11
CA ASP A 125 8.12 -6.90 0.53
C ASP A 125 9.38 -7.62 0.04
N GLY A 126 10.44 -6.86 -0.18
CA GLY A 126 11.73 -7.44 -0.52
C GLY A 126 12.87 -6.45 -0.41
N LYS A 127 14.07 -6.96 -0.70
CA LYS A 127 15.31 -6.18 -0.69
C LYS A 127 16.06 -6.33 -2.00
N VAL A 128 16.97 -5.40 -2.26
CA VAL A 128 17.93 -5.51 -3.35
C VAL A 128 19.35 -5.58 -2.79
N ASN A 129 20.24 -6.25 -3.52
CA ASN A 129 21.66 -6.31 -3.21
C ASN A 129 22.47 -6.02 -4.49
N PRO A 130 23.38 -5.04 -4.49
CA PRO A 130 23.80 -4.20 -3.36
C PRO A 130 22.80 -3.11 -2.96
N VAL A 131 22.87 -2.68 -1.70
CA VAL A 131 22.21 -1.43 -1.25
C VAL A 131 22.81 -0.25 -2.02
N GLY A 132 21.96 0.68 -2.44
CA GLY A 132 22.34 1.81 -3.30
C GLY A 132 21.88 1.70 -4.76
N VAL A 133 21.37 0.53 -5.17
CA VAL A 133 20.61 0.39 -6.42
C VAL A 133 19.36 1.27 -6.33
N THR A 134 19.07 2.03 -7.39
CA THR A 134 17.83 2.81 -7.53
C THR A 134 17.05 2.35 -8.75
N GLY A 135 15.79 2.77 -8.85
CA GLY A 135 14.90 2.44 -9.96
C GLY A 135 13.58 1.82 -9.49
N LEU A 136 12.94 1.11 -10.42
CA LEU A 136 11.62 0.52 -10.18
C LEU A 136 11.70 -1.00 -10.11
N ILE A 137 10.98 -1.59 -9.16
CA ILE A 137 10.62 -3.00 -9.21
C ILE A 137 9.29 -3.13 -9.95
N LYS A 138 9.21 -4.10 -10.85
CA LYS A 138 8.04 -4.39 -11.67
C LYS A 138 7.49 -5.76 -11.27
N LEU A 139 6.19 -5.82 -11.03
CA LEU A 139 5.48 -7.05 -10.71
C LEU A 139 4.41 -7.30 -11.78
N THR A 140 4.52 -8.39 -12.54
CA THR A 140 3.59 -8.72 -13.64
C THR A 140 2.86 -10.02 -13.33
N ASN A 141 1.53 -10.01 -13.38
CA ASN A 141 0.73 -11.21 -13.14
C ASN A 141 0.97 -12.23 -14.25
N ILE A 142 1.27 -13.48 -13.89
CA ILE A 142 1.62 -14.53 -14.86
C ILE A 142 0.42 -14.95 -15.70
N ALA A 143 -0.77 -15.09 -15.10
CA ALA A 143 -1.98 -15.49 -15.80
C ALA A 143 -2.56 -14.35 -16.65
N GLN A 144 -2.36 -13.09 -16.23
CA GLN A 144 -2.92 -11.91 -16.89
C GLN A 144 -1.86 -10.78 -16.99
N PRO A 145 -0.93 -10.85 -17.95
CA PRO A 145 0.22 -9.93 -18.03
C PRO A 145 -0.12 -8.43 -18.15
N VAL A 146 -1.36 -8.11 -18.55
CA VAL A 146 -1.87 -6.72 -18.57
C VAL A 146 -1.88 -6.10 -17.17
N TYR A 147 -2.01 -6.91 -16.11
CA TYR A 147 -1.91 -6.45 -14.72
C TYR A 147 -0.45 -6.41 -14.29
N THR A 148 0.11 -5.20 -14.36
CA THR A 148 1.48 -4.91 -13.94
C THR A 148 1.49 -3.77 -12.93
N PHE A 149 2.27 -3.95 -11.88
CA PHE A 149 2.46 -3.00 -10.79
C PHE A 149 3.91 -2.54 -10.72
N TYR A 150 4.14 -1.34 -10.18
CA TYR A 150 5.47 -0.78 -10.00
C TYR A 150 5.61 -0.22 -8.59
N THR A 151 6.80 -0.35 -8.02
CA THR A 151 7.19 0.33 -6.78
C THR A 151 8.64 0.80 -6.89
N GLN A 152 9.03 1.76 -6.04
CA GLN A 152 10.39 2.30 -6.00
C GLN A 152 11.27 1.51 -5.04
N ILE A 153 12.56 1.42 -5.37
CA ILE A 153 13.59 0.92 -4.47
C ILE A 153 14.05 2.07 -3.56
N ASN A 154 14.02 1.88 -2.25
CA ASN A 154 14.63 2.79 -1.30
C ASN A 154 16.15 2.71 -1.42
N ARG A 155 16.81 3.78 -1.86
CA ARG A 155 18.26 3.82 -2.08
C ARG A 155 19.08 3.50 -0.82
N SER A 156 18.65 3.99 0.34
CA SER A 156 19.44 3.87 1.58
C SER A 156 19.28 2.53 2.26
N THR A 157 18.13 1.88 2.11
CA THR A 157 17.86 0.58 2.75
C THR A 157 17.87 -0.60 1.77
N GLY A 158 17.72 -0.34 0.47
CA GLY A 158 17.53 -1.35 -0.57
C GLY A 158 16.13 -1.99 -0.57
N GLU A 159 15.20 -1.49 0.23
CA GLU A 159 13.88 -2.09 0.40
C GLU A 159 12.90 -1.63 -0.68
N PHE A 160 11.96 -2.52 -1.01
CA PHE A 160 10.79 -2.22 -1.84
C PHE A 160 9.55 -2.91 -1.27
N SER A 161 8.38 -2.33 -1.50
CA SER A 161 7.12 -2.86 -1.00
C SER A 161 5.99 -2.64 -2.01
N PHE A 162 5.14 -3.65 -2.17
CA PHE A 162 3.86 -3.58 -2.86
C PHE A 162 2.75 -3.81 -1.85
N SER A 163 1.67 -3.04 -1.94
CA SER A 163 0.47 -3.23 -1.12
C SER A 163 -0.77 -3.28 -1.99
N ASN A 164 -1.84 -3.88 -1.47
CA ASN A 164 -3.12 -4.10 -2.14
C ASN A 164 -2.97 -4.88 -3.46
N ILE A 165 -2.09 -5.88 -3.47
CA ILE A 165 -1.90 -6.73 -4.65
C ILE A 165 -2.80 -7.96 -4.54
N PRO A 166 -3.59 -8.29 -5.57
CA PRO A 166 -4.39 -9.51 -5.58
C PRO A 166 -3.54 -10.76 -5.36
N ALA A 167 -4.09 -11.77 -4.68
CA ALA A 167 -3.41 -13.04 -4.52
C ALA A 167 -3.31 -13.77 -5.87
N ALA A 168 -2.09 -14.04 -6.32
CA ALA A 168 -1.77 -14.75 -7.56
C ALA A 168 -0.27 -15.03 -7.66
N ASN A 169 0.15 -15.67 -8.75
CA ASN A 169 1.56 -15.82 -9.12
C ASN A 169 2.00 -14.66 -10.04
N TYR A 170 3.17 -14.10 -9.74
CA TYR A 170 3.72 -12.95 -10.42
C TYR A 170 5.17 -13.19 -10.82
N THR A 171 5.57 -12.56 -11.93
CA THR A 171 6.98 -12.38 -12.28
C THR A 171 7.45 -11.05 -11.71
N LEU A 172 8.51 -11.11 -10.92
CA LEU A 172 9.21 -10.00 -10.31
C LEU A 172 10.45 -9.68 -11.17
N SER A 173 10.44 -8.49 -11.76
CA SER A 173 11.55 -7.95 -12.55
C SER A 173 11.89 -6.54 -12.08
N ALA A 174 12.89 -5.92 -12.69
CA ALA A 174 13.34 -4.60 -12.29
C ALA A 174 13.75 -3.75 -13.49
N LEU A 175 13.52 -2.45 -13.34
CA LEU A 175 13.99 -1.39 -14.21
C LEU A 175 14.97 -0.54 -13.39
N PRO A 176 16.19 -1.05 -13.11
CA PRO A 176 17.18 -0.31 -12.35
C PRO A 176 17.63 0.94 -13.09
N GLU A 177 17.96 1.96 -12.32
CA GLU A 177 18.69 3.14 -12.75
C GLU A 177 20.21 2.90 -12.57
N ASP A 178 21.02 3.76 -13.23
CA ASP A 178 22.45 3.87 -12.96
C ASP A 178 23.26 2.57 -12.96
N GLY A 179 23.53 2.00 -14.14
CA GLY A 179 24.64 1.06 -14.29
C GLY A 179 24.51 -0.22 -13.47
N PHE A 180 23.28 -0.64 -13.15
CA PHE A 180 22.99 -1.95 -12.60
C PHE A 180 22.13 -2.74 -13.58
N SER A 181 22.33 -4.06 -13.60
CA SER A 181 21.45 -5.00 -14.26
C SER A 181 20.93 -6.00 -13.25
N LEU A 182 19.62 -6.27 -13.30
CA LEU A 182 19.03 -7.39 -12.55
C LEU A 182 19.67 -8.70 -13.03
N ASN A 183 20.10 -9.54 -12.10
CA ASN A 183 20.77 -10.79 -12.43
C ASN A 183 19.78 -11.79 -13.06
N GLU A 184 18.58 -11.88 -12.50
CA GLU A 184 17.55 -12.84 -12.87
C GLU A 184 16.16 -12.33 -12.45
N GLU A 185 15.14 -12.57 -13.29
CA GLU A 185 13.74 -12.38 -12.92
C GLU A 185 13.26 -13.53 -12.03
N LYS A 186 12.44 -13.24 -11.03
CA LYS A 186 11.98 -14.23 -10.05
C LYS A 186 10.48 -14.43 -10.14
N THR A 187 9.99 -15.65 -9.95
CA THR A 187 8.56 -15.90 -9.71
C THR A 187 8.25 -15.85 -8.22
N VAL A 188 7.18 -15.15 -7.87
CA VAL A 188 6.69 -15.03 -6.48
C VAL A 188 5.19 -15.28 -6.43
N SER A 189 4.72 -15.87 -5.32
CA SER A 189 3.30 -16.09 -5.05
C SER A 189 2.86 -15.13 -3.96
N ILE A 190 1.87 -14.30 -4.24
CA ILE A 190 1.21 -13.46 -3.24
C ILE A 190 -0.04 -14.21 -2.81
N VAL A 191 -0.15 -14.44 -1.49
CA VAL A 191 -1.30 -15.10 -0.88
C VAL A 191 -2.18 -14.08 -0.17
N ASN A 192 -3.42 -14.47 0.12
CA ASN A 192 -4.26 -13.64 0.98
C ASN A 192 -3.67 -13.65 2.38
N GLY A 193 -3.30 -12.47 2.87
CA GLY A 193 -2.71 -12.35 4.19
C GLY A 193 -1.76 -11.16 4.35
N PRO A 194 -0.81 -11.22 5.30
CA PRO A 194 0.26 -10.23 5.39
C PRO A 194 1.13 -10.21 4.13
N HIS A 195 1.98 -9.20 4.02
CA HIS A 195 2.93 -9.09 2.91
C HIS A 195 3.76 -10.36 2.78
N SER A 196 3.78 -10.93 1.57
CA SER A 196 4.66 -12.05 1.23
C SER A 196 6.11 -11.56 1.13
N ASP A 197 7.07 -12.43 1.41
CA ASP A 197 8.51 -12.10 1.29
C ASP A 197 9.04 -12.49 -0.11
N ALA A 198 9.47 -11.49 -0.88
CA ALA A 198 10.14 -11.68 -2.16
C ALA A 198 11.60 -12.14 -2.01
N GLY A 199 12.18 -12.03 -0.81
CA GLY A 199 13.59 -12.21 -0.53
C GLY A 199 14.43 -11.06 -1.08
N THR A 200 15.67 -11.37 -1.46
CA THR A 200 16.61 -10.39 -1.99
C THR A 200 16.83 -10.58 -3.49
N LEU A 201 16.63 -9.51 -4.27
CA LEU A 201 16.98 -9.45 -5.69
C LEU A 201 18.46 -9.07 -5.86
N GLY A 202 19.20 -9.88 -6.60
CA GLY A 202 20.60 -9.63 -6.93
C GLY A 202 20.74 -8.74 -8.15
N PHE A 203 21.56 -7.70 -8.03
CA PHE A 203 21.96 -6.83 -9.13
C PHE A 203 23.47 -6.88 -9.29
N THR A 204 23.91 -6.85 -10.54
CA THR A 204 25.32 -6.70 -10.89
C THR A 204 25.56 -5.29 -11.38
N GLN A 205 26.60 -4.64 -10.87
CA GLN A 205 27.02 -3.36 -11.40
C GLN A 205 27.56 -3.60 -12.82
N SER A 206 26.87 -3.05 -13.80
CA SER A 206 27.29 -3.00 -15.19
C SER A 206 28.70 -2.41 -15.29
N LYS A 207 29.52 -2.98 -16.15
CA LYS A 207 30.89 -2.52 -16.37
C LYS A 207 30.88 -1.06 -16.81
N ILE A 208 31.65 -0.22 -16.11
CA ILE A 208 31.92 1.15 -16.53
C ILE A 208 32.82 1.08 -17.78
N ILE A 209 32.30 1.56 -18.90
CA ILE A 209 33.03 1.54 -20.18
C ILE A 209 33.75 2.88 -20.43
N SER A 210 33.26 4.00 -19.90
CA SER A 210 33.98 5.28 -19.85
C SER A 210 33.34 6.27 -18.87
N GLN A 211 34.08 7.32 -18.50
CA GLN A 211 33.51 8.52 -17.87
C GLN A 211 33.69 9.68 -18.84
N LEU A 212 32.58 10.31 -19.21
CA LEU A 212 32.55 11.48 -20.09
C LEU A 212 32.15 12.69 -19.26
N SER A 213 32.80 13.83 -19.41
CA SER A 213 32.34 15.08 -18.79
C SER A 213 32.46 16.21 -19.78
N CYS A 214 31.52 17.16 -19.74
CA CYS A 214 31.63 18.42 -20.46
C CYS A 214 31.39 19.60 -19.52
N SER A 215 32.02 20.72 -19.83
CA SER A 215 31.82 21.99 -19.14
C SER A 215 31.20 22.99 -20.11
N VAL A 216 30.07 23.58 -19.73
CA VAL A 216 29.45 24.69 -20.47
C VAL A 216 29.29 25.86 -19.51
N SER A 217 29.87 27.01 -19.86
CA SER A 217 29.77 28.26 -19.07
C SER A 217 30.07 28.10 -17.58
N GLY A 218 31.14 27.35 -17.26
CA GLY A 218 31.59 27.11 -15.88
C GLY A 218 30.84 26.01 -15.12
N SER A 219 29.76 25.44 -15.67
CA SER A 219 29.05 24.29 -15.08
C SER A 219 29.57 22.98 -15.65
N VAL A 220 30.08 22.09 -14.79
CA VAL A 220 30.55 20.75 -15.18
C VAL A 220 29.40 19.75 -15.06
N LYS A 221 29.19 18.97 -16.12
CA LYS A 221 28.31 17.79 -16.12
C LYS A 221 29.16 16.57 -16.46
N SER A 222 29.04 15.53 -15.65
CA SER A 222 29.75 14.26 -15.80
C SER A 222 28.76 13.12 -15.96
N TRP A 223 29.09 12.19 -16.85
CA TRP A 223 28.32 11.02 -17.20
C TRP A 223 29.22 9.79 -17.08
N THR A 224 28.82 8.84 -16.26
CA THR A 224 29.44 7.51 -16.27
C THR A 224 28.68 6.67 -17.28
N THR A 225 29.38 6.15 -18.28
CA THR A 225 28.79 5.26 -19.28
C THR A 225 28.99 3.82 -18.82
N TYR A 226 27.90 3.06 -18.88
CA TYR A 226 27.87 1.66 -18.51
C TYR A 226 27.56 0.84 -19.76
N GLU A 227 28.07 -0.39 -19.83
CA GLU A 227 27.90 -1.29 -20.98
C GLU A 227 26.41 -1.55 -21.35
N LYS A 228 25.47 -1.23 -20.46
CA LYS A 228 24.03 -1.29 -20.73
C LYS A 228 23.26 -0.32 -19.83
N ASN A 229 22.88 0.84 -20.36
CA ASN A 229 21.91 1.73 -19.72
C ASN A 229 20.99 2.33 -20.81
N THR A 230 19.89 1.65 -21.12
CA THR A 230 18.99 2.00 -22.24
C THR A 230 17.59 2.43 -21.78
N SER A 231 17.32 2.49 -20.47
CA SER A 231 15.95 2.64 -19.94
C SER A 231 15.46 4.08 -19.82
N GLN A 232 16.33 5.08 -19.62
CA GLN A 232 15.91 6.46 -19.36
C GLN A 232 15.97 7.42 -20.55
N GLY A 233 16.21 6.94 -21.78
CA GLY A 233 16.39 7.84 -22.93
C GLY A 233 17.68 8.66 -22.87
N TYR A 234 18.52 8.41 -21.86
CA TYR A 234 19.92 8.80 -21.83
C TYR A 234 20.74 7.58 -22.22
N SER A 235 21.63 7.73 -23.21
CA SER A 235 22.61 6.69 -23.54
C SER A 235 23.89 7.36 -23.97
N ALA A 236 25.02 7.00 -23.40
CA ALA A 236 26.31 7.44 -23.89
C ALA A 236 27.22 6.24 -24.12
N SER A 237 27.95 6.26 -25.23
CA SER A 237 28.88 5.22 -25.65
C SER A 237 30.17 5.85 -26.17
N ALA A 238 31.27 5.11 -26.06
CA ALA A 238 32.53 5.46 -26.68
C ALA A 238 33.13 4.21 -27.32
N THR A 239 33.60 4.32 -28.56
CA THR A 239 34.26 3.27 -29.32
C THR A 239 35.62 3.77 -29.73
N TYR A 240 36.66 3.02 -29.39
CA TYR A 240 38.03 3.29 -29.83
C TYR A 240 38.51 2.16 -30.74
N GLY A 241 38.77 2.50 -32.00
CA GLY A 241 39.40 1.65 -32.99
C GLY A 241 40.59 2.39 -33.56
N SER A 242 41.74 2.28 -32.90
CA SER A 242 42.98 2.99 -33.25
C SER A 242 43.17 3.07 -34.77
N PRO A 243 43.28 4.28 -35.35
CA PRO A 243 43.53 5.57 -34.70
C PRO A 243 42.28 6.39 -34.36
N MET A 244 41.08 5.81 -34.41
CA MET A 244 39.82 6.55 -34.35
C MET A 244 39.13 6.41 -32.98
N LEU A 245 38.71 7.53 -32.40
CA LEU A 245 37.83 7.58 -31.24
C LEU A 245 36.48 8.16 -31.65
N SER A 246 35.39 7.45 -31.33
CA SER A 246 34.02 7.92 -31.53
C SER A 246 33.30 7.93 -30.19
N ILE A 247 32.72 9.06 -29.80
CA ILE A 247 31.92 9.23 -28.60
C ILE A 247 30.54 9.65 -29.03
N SER A 248 29.51 9.00 -28.51
CA SER A 248 28.12 9.40 -28.73
C SER A 248 27.41 9.52 -27.40
N ALA A 249 26.65 10.60 -27.20
CA ALA A 249 25.76 10.77 -26.07
C ALA A 249 24.38 11.16 -26.61
N LYS A 250 23.34 10.54 -26.07
CA LYS A 250 21.94 10.79 -26.40
C LYS A 250 21.18 11.11 -25.13
N TYR A 251 20.22 12.01 -25.21
CA TYR A 251 19.28 12.33 -24.15
C TYR A 251 17.91 12.67 -24.76
N ALA A 252 16.85 12.02 -24.28
CA ALA A 252 15.48 12.32 -24.65
C ALA A 252 14.75 13.18 -23.60
N THR A 253 14.21 14.34 -24.01
CA THR A 253 13.28 15.14 -23.21
C THR A 253 11.84 14.92 -23.71
N GLY A 254 10.84 14.99 -22.84
CA GLY A 254 9.43 14.92 -23.24
C GLY A 254 8.58 13.99 -22.38
N SER A 255 7.29 13.91 -22.68
CA SER A 255 6.33 13.10 -21.92
C SER A 255 6.06 11.79 -22.65
N ARG A 256 6.31 10.67 -21.97
CA ARG A 256 5.95 9.33 -22.48
C ARG A 256 4.44 9.15 -22.65
N ILE A 257 3.64 9.93 -21.91
CA ILE A 257 2.18 9.88 -21.93
C ILE A 257 1.63 10.55 -23.20
N SER A 258 2.24 11.66 -23.62
CA SER A 258 1.80 12.37 -24.84
C SER A 258 2.44 11.83 -26.12
N GLY A 259 3.43 10.95 -26.01
CA GLY A 259 4.21 10.44 -27.15
C GLY A 259 5.01 11.52 -27.88
N LYS A 260 5.21 12.69 -27.27
CA LYS A 260 5.96 13.82 -27.83
C LYS A 260 7.25 14.03 -27.06
N GLY A 261 8.36 14.20 -27.78
CA GLY A 261 9.64 14.52 -27.16
C GLY A 261 10.69 15.04 -28.13
N ARG A 262 11.85 15.34 -27.59
CA ARG A 262 13.06 15.70 -28.32
C ARG A 262 14.16 14.73 -27.98
N LEU A 263 14.90 14.29 -28.98
CA LEU A 263 16.13 13.54 -28.83
C LEU A 263 17.31 14.47 -29.11
N HIS A 264 18.13 14.69 -28.10
CA HIS A 264 19.38 15.40 -28.20
C HIS A 264 20.49 14.36 -28.39
N GLN A 265 21.30 14.49 -29.43
CA GLN A 265 22.45 13.62 -29.65
C GLN A 265 23.72 14.43 -29.92
N LEU A 266 24.75 14.23 -29.11
CA LEU A 266 26.11 14.70 -29.34
C LEU A 266 26.95 13.53 -29.86
N THR A 267 27.68 13.73 -30.94
CA THR A 267 28.64 12.78 -31.49
C THR A 267 29.96 13.50 -31.68
N ILE A 268 31.05 12.91 -31.19
CA ILE A 268 32.42 13.42 -31.34
C ILE A 268 33.22 12.31 -32.00
N LYS A 269 33.83 12.60 -33.13
CA LYS A 269 34.81 11.74 -33.81
C LYS A 269 36.16 12.43 -33.75
N LEU A 270 37.19 11.68 -33.41
CA LEU A 270 38.57 12.13 -33.42
C LEU A 270 39.40 11.09 -34.17
N ASP A 271 40.26 11.58 -35.06
CA ASP A 271 41.27 10.82 -35.76
C ASP A 271 42.62 10.91 -35.03
N GLU A 272 43.58 10.05 -35.42
CA GLU A 272 44.96 10.06 -34.89
C GLU A 272 45.07 9.91 -33.37
N VAL A 273 44.07 9.32 -32.72
CA VAL A 273 44.12 8.96 -31.31
C VAL A 273 45.01 7.74 -31.17
N THR A 274 46.18 7.93 -30.57
CA THR A 274 47.22 6.90 -30.42
C THR A 274 47.47 6.51 -28.96
N GLY A 275 46.86 7.24 -28.03
CA GLY A 275 46.96 6.98 -26.60
C GLY A 275 46.21 8.01 -25.75
N PRO A 276 46.40 8.01 -24.42
CA PRO A 276 45.92 9.08 -23.56
C PRO A 276 46.57 10.41 -23.96
N GLY A 277 45.79 11.47 -24.08
CA GLY A 277 46.31 12.77 -24.51
C GLY A 277 45.22 13.79 -24.75
N THR A 278 45.64 14.99 -25.14
CA THR A 278 44.76 16.06 -25.59
C THR A 278 44.68 16.02 -27.10
N TYR A 279 43.46 16.00 -27.63
CA TYR A 279 43.21 15.96 -29.06
C TYR A 279 42.38 17.17 -29.46
N VAL A 280 42.72 17.75 -30.62
CA VAL A 280 41.99 18.87 -31.22
C VAL A 280 41.12 18.30 -32.33
N CYS A 281 39.82 18.54 -32.25
CA CYS A 281 38.90 18.22 -33.33
C CYS A 281 39.24 19.08 -34.56
N LYS A 282 39.69 18.44 -35.65
CA LYS A 282 40.17 19.13 -36.86
C LYS A 282 39.04 19.67 -37.75
N GLY A 283 37.78 19.31 -37.47
CA GLY A 283 36.63 19.68 -38.29
C GLY A 283 36.53 18.93 -39.62
N THR A 284 37.21 17.78 -39.73
CA THR A 284 37.18 16.90 -40.90
C THR A 284 36.13 15.81 -40.73
N ALA A 285 35.75 15.09 -41.79
CA ALA A 285 34.82 13.97 -41.68
C ALA A 285 35.29 12.84 -40.72
N ALA A 286 36.61 12.74 -40.50
CA ALA A 286 37.21 11.80 -39.55
C ALA A 286 37.38 12.38 -38.13
N SER A 287 37.27 13.70 -37.99
CA SER A 287 37.58 14.49 -36.78
C SER A 287 36.54 15.61 -36.64
N GLU A 288 35.32 15.26 -36.23
CA GLU A 288 34.15 16.15 -36.21
C GLU A 288 33.36 16.08 -34.90
N ILE A 289 32.76 17.19 -34.51
CA ILE A 289 31.74 17.25 -33.47
C ILE A 289 30.40 17.56 -34.12
N THR A 290 29.45 16.64 -34.00
CA THR A 290 28.08 16.79 -34.47
C THR A 290 27.12 16.84 -33.29
N TYR A 291 26.25 17.83 -33.25
CA TYR A 291 25.09 17.84 -32.37
C TYR A 291 23.80 17.81 -33.21
N THR A 292 22.91 16.87 -32.91
CA THR A 292 21.56 16.81 -33.49
C THR A 292 20.51 16.99 -32.38
N ASN A 293 19.45 17.69 -32.74
CA ASN A 293 18.25 17.83 -31.92
C ASN A 293 17.06 17.43 -32.78
N ASP A 294 16.57 16.21 -32.56
CA ASP A 294 15.51 15.60 -33.35
C ASP A 294 14.20 15.67 -32.59
N TYR A 295 13.12 16.03 -33.26
CA TYR A 295 11.77 15.95 -32.69
C TYR A 295 11.14 14.61 -33.04
N TYR A 296 10.47 13.98 -32.08
CA TYR A 296 9.67 12.78 -32.34
C TYR A 296 8.22 12.94 -31.86
N LEU A 297 7.31 12.44 -32.68
CA LEU A 297 5.88 12.27 -32.41
C LEU A 297 5.54 10.77 -32.44
N SER A 298 4.54 10.36 -31.67
CA SER A 298 4.12 8.96 -31.54
C SER A 298 3.93 8.32 -32.92
N GLY A 299 4.81 7.37 -33.27
CA GLY A 299 4.57 6.47 -34.40
C GLY A 299 5.27 6.77 -35.73
N SER A 300 6.27 7.67 -35.78
CA SER A 300 7.25 7.90 -36.88
C SER A 300 7.14 9.30 -37.48
N TYR A 301 8.22 10.07 -37.29
CA TYR A 301 8.89 10.98 -38.24
C TYR A 301 9.92 11.75 -37.40
N MET A 302 11.21 11.47 -37.59
CA MET A 302 12.31 12.20 -36.95
C MET A 302 12.62 13.41 -37.83
N ALA A 303 12.13 14.58 -37.45
CA ALA A 303 12.57 15.82 -38.10
C ALA A 303 13.76 16.38 -37.31
N THR A 304 14.93 16.47 -37.95
CA THR A 304 16.09 17.15 -37.35
C THR A 304 15.80 18.65 -37.33
N LEU A 305 15.55 19.19 -36.13
CA LEU A 305 15.24 20.61 -35.93
C LEU A 305 16.51 21.47 -36.04
N ALA A 306 17.65 20.92 -35.62
CA ALA A 306 18.94 21.57 -35.73
C ALA A 306 20.05 20.53 -35.80
N LYS A 307 20.98 20.73 -36.75
CA LYS A 307 22.25 20.04 -36.82
C LYS A 307 23.34 21.11 -36.83
N SER A 308 24.24 21.07 -35.86
CA SER A 308 25.48 21.83 -35.92
C SER A 308 26.66 20.88 -36.05
N SER A 309 27.49 21.13 -37.06
CA SER A 309 28.81 20.53 -37.21
C SER A 309 29.81 21.65 -37.05
N ASN A 310 30.67 21.60 -36.04
CA ASN A 310 31.68 22.64 -35.84
C ASN A 310 32.91 22.27 -36.70
N PRO A 311 33.28 23.02 -37.75
CA PRO A 311 34.36 22.66 -38.67
C PRO A 311 35.75 23.17 -38.22
N GLY A 312 35.92 23.55 -36.96
CA GLY A 312 37.22 23.98 -36.44
C GLY A 312 37.08 24.83 -35.19
N GLY A 313 37.42 24.25 -34.05
CA GLY A 313 37.46 24.95 -32.77
C GLY A 313 38.10 24.06 -31.72
N THR A 314 38.96 24.64 -30.88
CA THR A 314 39.68 23.91 -29.83
C THR A 314 38.69 23.38 -28.80
N THR A 315 38.32 22.10 -28.91
CA THR A 315 37.56 21.39 -27.89
C THR A 315 38.50 20.38 -27.24
N ILE A 316 38.87 20.64 -25.98
CA ILE A 316 39.81 19.81 -25.23
C ILE A 316 39.04 18.61 -24.65
N PHE A 317 39.29 17.41 -25.17
CA PHE A 317 38.82 16.18 -24.56
C PHE A 317 39.99 15.51 -23.83
N ARG A 318 39.81 15.18 -22.54
CA ARG A 318 40.75 14.32 -21.81
C ARG A 318 40.10 12.95 -21.60
N ASN A 319 40.67 11.93 -22.24
CA ASN A 319 40.36 10.55 -21.91
C ASN A 319 41.26 10.11 -20.73
N SER A 320 40.67 9.89 -19.56
CA SER A 320 41.41 9.38 -18.39
C SER A 320 41.01 7.92 -18.11
N PRO A 321 41.95 7.04 -17.76
CA PRO A 321 41.60 5.71 -17.29
C PRO A 321 40.75 5.81 -16.00
N PRO A 322 39.82 4.88 -15.76
CA PRO A 322 39.01 4.88 -14.55
C PRO A 322 39.92 4.71 -13.32
N ARG A 323 40.14 5.78 -12.55
CA ARG A 323 40.88 5.69 -11.28
C ARG A 323 39.92 5.55 -10.10
N ARG A 324 40.22 4.59 -9.22
CA ARG A 324 39.63 4.46 -7.90
C ARG A 324 40.12 5.64 -7.03
N SER A 325 39.16 6.33 -6.42
CA SER A 325 39.27 7.36 -5.37
C SER A 325 40.08 8.63 -5.66
N GLY A 326 39.39 9.77 -5.48
CA GLY A 326 39.97 10.97 -4.89
C GLY A 326 40.60 11.98 -5.84
N THR A 327 39.80 13.00 -6.19
CA THR A 327 40.20 14.36 -6.62
C THR A 327 41.13 14.50 -7.83
N ALA A 328 40.63 15.14 -8.90
CA ALA A 328 41.50 15.85 -9.84
C ALA A 328 40.80 17.08 -10.42
N PHE A 329 41.61 18.12 -10.56
CA PHE A 329 41.30 19.51 -10.81
C PHE A 329 41.68 19.93 -12.25
N TRP A 330 41.23 21.15 -12.61
CA TRP A 330 41.76 22.12 -13.59
C TRP A 330 41.57 21.81 -15.08
N GLY A 331 41.38 22.78 -15.96
CA GLY A 331 41.47 24.25 -15.87
C GLY A 331 41.52 24.79 -17.32
N ILE A 332 40.98 26.00 -17.53
CA ILE A 332 40.80 26.64 -18.84
C ILE A 332 41.98 27.58 -19.11
N THR A 333 42.52 27.48 -20.32
CA THR A 333 42.99 28.63 -21.11
C THR A 333 42.47 28.44 -22.52
#